data_AF-A0A1F2XC20-F1
#
_entry.id   AF-A0A1F2XC20-F1
#
_cell.length_a   1.000
_cell.length_b   1.000
_cell.length_c   1.000
_cell.angle_alpha   90.00
_cell.angle_beta   90.00
_cell.angle_gamma   90.00
#
_symmetry.space_group_name_H-M   'P 1'
#
loop_
_entity.id
_entity.type
_entity.pdbx_description
1 polymer ?
#
loop_
_entity_poly.entity_id
_entity_poly.type
_entity_poly.pdbx_seq_one_letter_code
_entity_poly.pdbx_strand_id
1 'polypeptide(L)'
;MADDLRKDRSESAEGAGRARRAWEAYSKQVNRLFMPLVEPALKDLALRWSEEMLGFWVAWHLYGGFEGLVRAGWSERTIYRRLKRFRLVFKKHPDEYQHPGVTLDPEGFWETYLKPQEPSE
;
A
#
# COMPACT_ATOMS: atom_id res chain seq x y z
N MET A 1 0.02 -33.56 -5.97
CA MET A 1 -1.42 -33.27 -5.76
C MET A 1 -1.48 -31.80 -5.39
N ALA A 2 -2.19 -30.97 -6.16
CA ALA A 2 -2.21 -29.53 -5.93
C ALA A 2 -2.95 -29.25 -4.61
N ASP A 3 -2.24 -28.75 -3.61
CA ASP A 3 -2.87 -28.30 -2.37
C ASP A 3 -3.71 -27.07 -2.67
N ASP A 4 -5.00 -27.21 -2.41
CA ASP A 4 -5.98 -26.14 -2.55
C ASP A 4 -5.68 -25.12 -1.45
N LEU A 5 -5.17 -23.94 -1.80
CA LEU A 5 -4.91 -22.83 -0.85
C LEU A 5 -6.17 -22.38 -0.08
N ARG A 6 -7.37 -22.87 -0.45
CA ARG A 6 -8.59 -22.72 0.35
C ARG A 6 -8.65 -23.68 1.55
N LYS A 7 -7.82 -24.73 1.58
CA LYS A 7 -7.73 -25.74 2.65
C LYS A 7 -6.68 -25.41 3.70
N ASP A 8 -5.65 -24.64 3.35
CA ASP A 8 -4.77 -24.05 4.35
C ASP A 8 -5.46 -22.87 5.02
N ARG A 9 -6.06 -23.15 6.18
CA ARG A 9 -6.43 -22.07 7.10
C ARG A 9 -5.15 -21.33 7.48
N SER A 10 -5.01 -20.12 6.95
CA SER A 10 -4.15 -19.05 7.49
C SER A 10 -3.99 -19.22 9.00
N GLU A 11 -2.75 -19.23 9.52
CA GLU A 11 -2.45 -19.31 10.95
C GLU A 11 -3.19 -18.18 11.70
N SER A 12 -4.42 -18.49 12.13
CA SER A 12 -5.47 -17.57 12.57
C SER A 12 -5.97 -16.56 11.50
N ALA A 13 -7.19 -16.03 11.73
CA ALA A 13 -7.75 -14.94 10.93
C ALA A 13 -6.94 -13.63 10.99
N GLU A 14 -5.93 -13.52 11.86
CA GLU A 14 -5.08 -12.33 12.03
C GLU A 14 -3.59 -12.55 11.65
N GLY A 15 -3.17 -13.76 11.24
CA GLY A 15 -1.75 -14.10 11.10
C GLY A 15 -0.99 -14.07 12.44
N ALA A 16 0.33 -14.32 12.45
CA ALA A 16 1.19 -14.42 13.64
C ALA A 16 1.34 -13.13 14.52
N GLY A 17 0.39 -12.20 14.46
CA GLY A 17 0.36 -10.94 15.21
C GLY A 17 1.49 -9.98 14.82
N ARG A 18 2.23 -10.25 13.75
CA ARG A 18 3.35 -9.41 13.26
C ARG A 18 2.82 -8.12 12.64
N ALA A 19 1.78 -8.23 11.79
CA ALA A 19 1.10 -7.08 11.20
C ALA A 19 0.47 -6.19 12.28
N ARG A 20 -0.20 -6.79 13.27
CA ARG A 20 -0.79 -6.07 14.40
C ARG A 20 0.26 -5.35 15.25
N ARG A 21 1.37 -6.01 15.61
CA ARG A 21 2.47 -5.39 16.36
C ARG A 21 3.14 -4.25 15.58
N ALA A 22 3.36 -4.42 14.28
CA ALA A 22 3.88 -3.37 13.41
C ALA A 22 2.91 -2.18 13.33
N TRP A 23 1.60 -2.46 13.23
CA TRP A 23 0.55 -1.45 13.21
C TRP A 23 0.42 -0.70 14.54
N GLU A 24 0.47 -1.39 15.68
CA GLU A 24 0.42 -0.79 17.02
C GLU A 24 1.64 0.11 17.26
N ALA A 25 2.84 -0.32 16.84
CA ALA A 25 4.05 0.49 16.91
C ALA A 25 3.96 1.75 16.04
N TYR A 26 3.52 1.60 14.79
CA TYR A 26 3.29 2.71 13.86
C TYR A 26 2.24 3.69 14.40
N SER A 27 1.05 3.20 14.76
CA SER A 27 -0.07 4.03 15.21
C SER A 27 0.25 4.78 16.50
N LYS A 28 1.02 4.19 17.43
CA LYS A 28 1.52 4.88 18.63
C LYS A 28 2.44 6.04 18.26
N GLN A 29 3.33 5.87 17.29
CA GLN A 29 4.26 6.90 16.83
C GLN A 29 3.53 8.03 16.08
N VAL A 30 2.62 7.68 15.17
CA VAL A 30 1.83 8.64 14.40
C VAL A 30 0.88 9.44 15.29
N ASN A 31 0.15 8.78 16.20
CA ASN A 31 -0.71 9.49 17.14
C ASN A 31 0.09 10.49 17.99
N ARG A 32 1.31 10.13 18.42
CA ARG A 32 2.18 11.04 19.19
C ARG A 32 2.60 12.29 18.41
N LEU A 33 2.80 12.16 17.10
CA LEU A 33 3.31 13.24 16.25
C LEU A 33 2.19 14.13 15.67
N PHE A 34 0.99 13.58 15.47
CA PHE A 34 -0.10 14.25 14.75
C PHE A 34 -1.33 14.60 15.61
N MET A 35 -1.45 14.13 16.86
CA MET A 35 -2.63 14.37 17.72
C MET A 35 -2.30 15.29 18.91
N PRO A 36 -2.44 16.61 18.74
CA PRO A 36 -3.28 17.28 19.73
C PRO A 36 -4.52 17.97 19.15
N LEU A 37 -4.67 18.09 17.82
CA LEU A 37 -5.66 18.99 17.22
C LEU A 37 -6.61 18.40 16.18
N VAL A 38 -6.58 17.09 15.91
CA VAL A 38 -7.36 16.48 14.82
C VAL A 38 -8.52 15.67 15.40
N GLU A 39 -9.76 16.04 15.05
CA GLU A 39 -10.99 15.40 15.51
C GLU A 39 -11.04 13.89 15.18
N PRO A 40 -11.75 13.06 15.99
CA PRO A 40 -11.86 11.61 15.76
C PRO A 40 -12.35 11.22 14.36
N ALA A 41 -13.28 12.00 13.78
CA ALA A 41 -13.80 11.75 12.43
C ALA A 41 -12.75 11.99 11.33
N LEU A 42 -11.86 12.98 11.52
CA LEU A 42 -10.74 13.21 10.61
C LEU A 42 -9.69 12.09 10.70
N LYS A 43 -9.53 11.48 11.88
CA LYS A 43 -8.61 10.36 12.09
C LYS A 43 -9.01 9.13 11.26
N ASP A 44 -10.28 8.74 11.30
CA ASP A 44 -10.78 7.60 10.53
C ASP A 44 -10.73 7.85 9.02
N LEU A 45 -11.03 9.09 8.60
CA LEU A 45 -10.92 9.51 7.21
C LEU A 45 -9.46 9.52 6.74
N ALA A 46 -8.54 10.03 7.57
CA ALA A 46 -7.11 10.05 7.29
C ALA A 46 -6.55 8.63 7.17
N LEU A 47 -6.95 7.70 8.04
CA LEU A 47 -6.52 6.30 7.98
C LEU A 47 -6.97 5.62 6.68
N ARG A 48 -8.24 5.78 6.29
CA ARG A 48 -8.77 5.26 5.02
C ARG A 48 -8.05 5.85 3.82
N TRP A 49 -7.73 7.14 3.86
CA TRP A 49 -6.99 7.79 2.79
C TRP A 49 -5.54 7.35 2.74
N SER A 50 -4.89 7.15 3.88
CA SER A 50 -3.51 6.66 3.92
C SER A 50 -3.38 5.28 3.29
N GLU A 51 -4.28 4.34 3.60
CA GLU A 51 -4.29 3.02 2.97
C GLU A 51 -4.46 3.11 1.44
N GLU A 52 -5.47 3.85 0.97
CA GLU A 52 -5.69 4.06 -0.47
C GLU A 52 -4.46 4.68 -1.13
N MET A 53 -3.82 5.64 -0.47
CA MET A 53 -2.67 6.36 -1.00
C MET A 53 -1.39 5.53 -0.98
N LEU A 54 -1.22 4.61 -0.03
CA LEU A 54 -0.14 3.63 -0.05
C LEU A 54 -0.31 2.67 -1.23
N GLY A 55 -1.51 2.14 -1.46
CA GLY A 55 -1.81 1.31 -2.62
C GLY A 55 -1.58 2.07 -3.94
N PHE A 56 -1.97 3.35 -4.00
CA PHE A 56 -1.66 4.21 -5.14
C PHE A 56 -0.16 4.41 -5.35
N TRP A 57 0.62 4.61 -4.28
CA TRP A 57 2.08 4.77 -4.36
C TRP A 57 2.78 3.51 -4.88
N VAL A 58 2.37 2.33 -4.39
CA VAL A 58 2.87 1.05 -4.91
C VAL A 58 2.53 0.94 -6.40
N ALA A 59 1.28 1.16 -6.79
CA ALA A 59 0.88 1.12 -8.19
C ALA A 59 1.65 2.15 -9.04
N TRP A 60 1.85 3.36 -8.53
CA TRP A 60 2.61 4.39 -9.21
C TRP A 60 4.03 3.90 -9.56
N HIS A 61 4.74 3.29 -8.62
CA HIS A 61 6.07 2.77 -8.89
C HIS A 61 6.07 1.49 -9.74
N LEU A 62 5.13 0.56 -9.52
CA LEU A 62 5.05 -0.68 -10.29
C LEU A 62 4.76 -0.44 -11.77
N TYR A 63 3.89 0.53 -12.08
CA TYR A 63 3.49 0.80 -13.46
C TYR A 63 4.38 1.85 -14.15
N GLY A 64 5.27 2.53 -13.43
CA GLY A 64 6.14 3.56 -14.01
C GLY A 64 5.48 4.93 -14.15
N GLY A 65 4.69 5.32 -13.15
CA GLY A 65 4.10 6.64 -13.01
C GLY A 65 2.82 6.85 -13.81
N PHE A 66 2.58 8.10 -14.21
CA PHE A 66 1.32 8.52 -14.83
C PHE A 66 1.00 7.75 -16.12
N GLU A 67 1.91 7.76 -17.10
CA GLU A 67 1.70 7.08 -18.37
C GLU A 67 1.53 5.57 -18.20
N GLY A 68 2.32 5.00 -17.28
CA GLY A 68 2.23 3.62 -16.87
C GLY A 68 0.83 3.22 -16.41
N LEU A 69 0.27 4.01 -15.50
CA LEU A 69 -1.09 3.80 -14.99
C LEU A 69 -2.16 3.99 -16.08
N VAL A 70 -1.99 4.95 -16.99
CA VAL A 70 -2.89 5.11 -18.14
C VAL A 70 -2.83 3.87 -19.03
N ARG A 71 -1.64 3.36 -19.35
CA ARG A 71 -1.45 2.11 -20.12
C ARG A 71 -2.05 0.90 -19.39
N ALA A 72 -2.02 0.89 -18.06
CA ALA A 72 -2.68 -0.11 -17.22
C ALA A 72 -4.21 0.04 -17.13
N GLY A 73 -4.81 0.98 -17.87
CA GLY A 73 -6.26 1.16 -17.99
C GLY A 73 -6.89 2.11 -16.97
N TRP A 74 -6.09 2.85 -16.20
CA TRP A 74 -6.64 3.84 -15.28
C TRP A 74 -7.06 5.11 -16.01
N SER A 75 -8.22 5.67 -15.63
CA SER A 75 -8.62 6.99 -16.15
C SER A 75 -7.72 8.09 -15.59
N GLU A 76 -7.31 9.03 -16.45
CA GLU A 76 -6.51 10.19 -16.06
C GLU A 76 -7.15 10.95 -14.89
N ARG A 77 -8.47 11.15 -14.92
CA ARG A 77 -9.23 11.78 -13.84
C ARG A 77 -9.02 11.09 -12.49
N THR A 78 -8.92 9.76 -12.49
CA THR A 78 -8.65 8.99 -11.27
C THR A 78 -7.22 9.18 -10.81
N ILE A 79 -6.26 9.17 -11.72
CA ILE A 79 -4.85 9.39 -11.42
C ILE A 79 -4.66 10.80 -10.83
N TYR A 80 -5.18 11.86 -11.46
CA TYR A 80 -5.12 13.22 -10.93
C TYR A 80 -5.78 13.36 -9.55
N ARG A 81 -6.94 12.74 -9.34
CA ARG A 81 -7.63 12.75 -8.04
C ARG A 81 -6.77 12.11 -6.95
N ARG A 82 -6.17 10.95 -7.24
CA ARG A 82 -5.30 10.23 -6.31
C ARG A 82 -3.99 10.98 -6.07
N LEU A 83 -3.39 11.55 -7.11
CA LEU A 83 -2.19 12.37 -7.00
C LEU A 83 -2.40 13.61 -6.11
N LYS A 84 -3.53 14.31 -6.27
CA LYS A 84 -3.89 15.45 -5.41
C LYS A 84 -4.05 15.02 -3.95
N ARG A 85 -4.74 13.91 -3.69
CA ARG A 85 -4.90 13.35 -2.34
C ARG A 85 -3.56 12.90 -1.75
N PHE A 86 -2.71 12.27 -2.54
CA PHE A 86 -1.40 11.82 -2.12
C PHE A 86 -0.54 12.99 -1.63
N ARG A 87 -0.48 14.07 -2.42
CA ARG A 87 0.22 15.32 -2.04
C ARG A 87 -0.38 15.95 -0.79
N LEU A 88 -1.69 15.84 -0.57
CA LEU A 88 -2.33 16.34 0.65
C LEU A 88 -1.93 15.54 1.88
N VAL A 89 -1.87 14.22 1.79
CA VAL A 89 -1.57 13.30 2.90
C VAL A 89 -0.08 13.29 3.23
N PHE A 90 0.78 13.07 2.23
CA PHE A 90 2.22 12.87 2.44
C PHE A 90 3.08 14.10 2.19
N LYS A 91 2.47 15.21 1.74
CA LYS A 91 3.14 16.50 1.45
C LYS A 91 4.27 16.42 0.42
N LYS A 92 4.31 15.35 -0.38
CA LYS A 92 5.33 15.09 -1.42
C LYS A 92 4.71 14.52 -2.69
N HIS A 93 5.46 14.57 -3.80
CA HIS A 93 5.13 13.80 -4.99
C HIS A 93 5.37 12.30 -4.75
N PRO A 94 4.59 11.38 -5.35
CA PRO A 94 4.90 9.95 -5.32
C PRO A 94 6.33 9.62 -5.74
N ASP A 95 6.87 10.28 -6.77
CA ASP A 95 8.25 10.07 -7.25
C ASP A 95 9.33 10.44 -6.22
N GLU A 96 9.03 11.42 -5.35
CA GLU A 96 9.96 11.94 -4.33
C GLU A 96 9.74 11.31 -2.96
N TYR A 97 8.62 10.59 -2.81
CA TYR A 97 8.21 10.02 -1.55
C TYR A 97 8.80 8.63 -1.38
N GLN A 98 9.60 8.47 -0.34
CA GLN A 98 10.05 7.17 0.14
C GLN A 98 9.34 6.89 1.46
N HIS A 99 8.60 5.79 1.52
CA HIS A 99 7.97 5.38 2.77
C HIS A 99 9.04 4.74 3.68
N PRO A 100 9.27 5.25 4.90
CA PRO A 100 10.22 4.64 5.82
C PRO A 100 9.86 3.18 6.09
N GLY A 101 10.84 2.29 5.95
CA GLY A 101 10.66 0.85 6.19
C GLY A 101 9.94 0.08 5.07
N VAL A 102 9.65 0.71 3.92
CA VAL A 102 9.12 0.01 2.74
C VAL A 102 10.05 0.27 1.56
N THR A 103 10.54 -0.82 0.97
CA THR A 103 11.32 -0.79 -0.26
C THR A 103 10.50 -1.44 -1.37
N LEU A 104 10.42 -0.80 -2.52
CA LEU A 104 9.79 -1.36 -3.70
C LEU A 104 10.87 -1.82 -4.67
N ASP A 105 10.71 -3.04 -5.16
CA ASP A 105 11.47 -3.61 -6.27
C ASP A 105 10.48 -3.92 -7.40
N PRO A 106 10.20 -2.95 -8.30
CA PRO A 106 9.28 -3.16 -9.40
C PRO A 106 9.71 -4.27 -10.35
N GLU A 107 11.01 -4.41 -10.59
CA GLU A 107 11.56 -5.43 -11.50
C GLU A 107 11.35 -6.82 -10.89
N GLY A 108 11.79 -7.04 -9.65
CA GLY A 108 11.57 -8.30 -8.94
C GLY A 108 10.09 -8.66 -8.78
N PHE A 109 9.22 -7.66 -8.59
CA PHE A 109 7.77 -7.87 -8.57
C PHE A 109 7.27 -8.45 -9.90
N TRP A 110 7.57 -7.81 -11.03
CA TRP A 110 7.09 -8.26 -12.32
C TRP A 110 7.72 -9.57 -12.77
N GLU A 111 9.00 -9.79 -12.51
CA GLU A 111 9.66 -11.07 -12.78
C GLU A 111 8.98 -12.23 -12.04
N THR A 112 8.64 -12.03 -10.78
CA THR A 112 7.95 -13.04 -9.97
C THR A 112 6.52 -13.24 -10.41
N TYR A 113 5.82 -12.14 -10.72
CA TYR A 113 4.41 -12.16 -11.12
C TYR A 113 4.19 -12.81 -12.49
N LEU A 114 5.11 -12.59 -13.44
CA LEU A 114 5.00 -13.12 -14.80
C LEU A 114 5.53 -14.57 -14.93
N LYS A 115 6.33 -15.05 -13.97
CA LYS A 115 6.75 -16.45 -13.94
C LYS A 115 5.52 -17.35 -13.66
N PRO A 116 5.32 -18.42 -14.44
CA PRO A 116 4.38 -19.47 -14.07
C PRO A 116 4.75 -19.94 -12.67
N GLN A 117 3.79 -19.90 -11.74
CA GLN A 117 4.01 -20.43 -10.40
C GLN A 117 4.13 -21.96 -10.56
N GLU A 118 5.36 -22.47 -10.59
CA GLU A 118 5.58 -23.90 -10.45
C GLU A 118 5.06 -24.30 -9.07
N PRO A 119 4.27 -25.39 -8.96
CA PRO A 119 3.77 -25.83 -7.67
C PRO A 119 4.96 -26.13 -6.77
N SER A 120 5.10 -25.41 -5.66
CA SER A 120 6.08 -25.74 -4.61
C SER A 120 5.87 -27.19 -4.17
N GLU A 121 6.97 -27.96 -4.21
CA GLU A 121 7.06 -29.33 -3.66
C GLU A 121 6.91 -29.37 -2.13
#